data_AF-D0VEB2-F1
#
_entry.id   AF-D0VEB2-F1
#
_cell.length_a   1.000
_cell.length_b   1.000
_cell.length_c   1.000
_cell.angle_alpha   90.00
_cell.angle_beta   90.00
_cell.angle_gamma   90.00
#
_symmetry.space_group_name_H-M   'P 1'
#
loop_
_entity.id
_entity.type
_entity.pdbx_description
1 polymer ?
#
loop_
_entity_poly.entity_id
_entity_poly.type
_entity_poly.pdbx_seq_one_letter_code
_entity_poly.pdbx_strand_id
1 'polypeptide(L)' 'FGESEVTSGPSSDLQQATNLARAMVTKWGMSKEVGLVTHNYDDNGKSMSTETRLLIEKEVRELLERAYNNAKTILTS' A
#
# COMPACT_ATOMS: atom_id res chain seq x y z
N PHE A 1 5.96 -11.00 22.06
CA PHE A 1 5.68 -9.57 22.31
C PHE A 1 4.17 -9.42 22.45
N GLY A 2 3.70 -9.02 23.65
CA GLY A 2 2.27 -9.00 24.03
C GLY A 2 1.59 -7.65 23.79
N GLU A 3 0.29 -7.59 24.04
CA GLU A 3 -0.64 -6.47 23.78
C GLU A 3 -0.27 -5.11 24.42
N SER A 4 0.81 -5.03 25.22
CA SER A 4 1.29 -3.81 25.89
C SER A 4 2.21 -2.92 25.06
N GLU A 5 2.62 -3.34 23.86
CA GLU A 5 3.55 -2.60 22.98
C GLU A 5 2.82 -1.86 21.84
N VAL A 6 1.56 -1.45 22.05
CA VAL A 6 0.85 -0.55 21.11
C VAL A 6 1.42 0.87 21.29
N THR A 7 2.64 1.07 20.82
CA THR A 7 3.23 2.40 20.64
C THR A 7 2.67 3.04 19.36
N SER A 8 2.75 4.36 19.22
CA SER A 8 2.31 5.06 17.99
C SER A 8 3.23 4.81 16.79
N GLY A 9 4.43 4.26 17.02
CA GLY A 9 5.43 3.97 15.99
C GLY A 9 4.90 3.06 14.89
N PRO A 10 4.44 1.83 15.20
CA PRO A 10 3.87 0.91 14.22
C PRO A 10 2.72 1.50 13.39
N SER A 11 1.86 2.33 14.01
CA SER A 11 0.75 2.99 13.30
C SER A 11 1.25 4.05 12.32
N SER A 12 2.19 4.89 12.75
CA SER A 12 2.80 5.92 11.90
C SER A 12 3.56 5.32 10.71
N ASP A 13 4.35 4.28 10.96
CA ASP A 13 5.14 3.60 9.93
C ASP A 13 4.23 2.91 8.91
N LEU A 14 3.18 2.23 9.38
CA LEU A 14 2.20 1.59 8.50
C LEU A 14 1.44 2.62 7.66
N GLN A 15 1.07 3.77 8.24
CA GLN A 15 0.40 4.84 7.51
C GLN A 15 1.30 5.42 6.41
N GLN A 16 2.57 5.68 6.71
CA GLN A 16 3.56 6.17 5.73
C GLN A 16 3.81 5.15 4.62
N ALA A 17 4.01 3.88 4.98
CA ALA A 17 4.20 2.80 4.02
C ALA A 17 2.99 2.65 3.09
N THR A 18 1.77 2.74 3.64
CA THR A 18 0.52 2.70 2.87
C THR A 18 0.41 3.86 1.90
N ASN A 19 0.76 5.09 2.32
CA ASN A 19 0.73 6.26 1.46
C ASN A 19 1.73 6.16 0.31
N LEU A 20 2.94 5.67 0.60
CA LEU A 20 3.96 5.43 -0.41
C LEU A 20 3.52 4.35 -1.41
N ALA A 21 3.07 3.19 -0.92
CA ALA A 21 2.58 2.11 -1.76
C ALA A 21 1.43 2.56 -2.67
N ARG A 22 0.50 3.36 -2.13
CA ARG A 22 -0.58 3.95 -2.92
C ARG A 22 -0.05 4.86 -4.02
N ALA A 23 0.91 5.74 -3.73
CA ALA A 23 1.53 6.59 -4.75
C ALA A 23 2.25 5.79 -5.84
N MET A 24 2.95 4.71 -5.46
CA MET A 24 3.60 3.80 -6.42
C MET A 24 2.59 3.22 -7.41
N VAL A 25 1.45 2.76 -6.91
CA VAL A 25 0.39 2.14 -7.73
C VAL A 25 -0.37 3.18 -8.55
N THR A 26 -0.76 4.32 -7.95
CA THR A 26 -1.68 5.27 -8.60
C THR A 26 -1.03 6.43 -9.31
N LYS A 27 0.20 6.81 -8.97
CA LYS A 27 0.88 7.99 -9.53
C LYS A 27 2.09 7.64 -10.37
N TRP A 28 2.74 6.51 -10.09
CA TRP A 28 4.02 6.14 -10.73
C TRP A 28 3.90 4.92 -11.66
N GLY A 29 2.72 4.32 -11.79
CA GLY A 29 2.50 3.17 -12.68
C GLY A 29 3.31 1.93 -12.29
N MET A 30 3.62 1.75 -11.01
CA MET A 30 4.44 0.64 -10.51
C MET A 30 3.63 -0.62 -10.17
N SER A 31 2.40 -0.72 -10.68
CA SER A 31 1.61 -1.95 -10.67
C SER A 31 1.40 -2.42 -12.11
N LYS A 32 1.68 -3.70 -12.36
CA LYS A 32 1.48 -4.30 -13.69
C LYS A 32 -0.01 -4.41 -14.03
N GLU A 33 -0.84 -4.71 -13.04
CA GLU A 33 -2.29 -4.89 -13.21
C GLU A 33 -3.00 -3.54 -13.41
N VAL A 34 -2.61 -2.49 -12.69
CA VAL A 34 -3.14 -1.13 -12.91
C VAL A 34 -2.55 -0.51 -14.19
N GLY A 35 -1.28 -0.79 -14.48
CA GLY A 35 -0.58 -0.33 -15.67
C GLY A 35 -0.02 1.09 -15.58
N LEU A 36 0.47 1.60 -16.71
CA LEU A 36 1.13 2.90 -16.83
C LEU A 36 0.11 4.04 -16.97
N VAL A 37 -0.69 4.26 -15.93
CA VAL A 37 -1.73 5.29 -15.86
C VAL A 37 -1.71 5.99 -14.51
N THR A 38 -2.17 7.25 -14.47
CA THR A 38 -2.32 8.01 -13.22
C THR A 38 -3.77 8.07 -12.79
N HIS A 39 -4.03 7.79 -11.51
CA HIS A 39 -5.34 7.86 -10.88
C HIS A 39 -5.34 8.83 -9.69
N ASN A 40 -6.34 9.71 -9.63
CA ASN A 40 -6.53 10.60 -8.48
C ASN A 40 -7.32 9.89 -7.37
N TYR A 41 -6.61 9.12 -6.54
CA TYR A 41 -7.23 8.32 -5.48
C TYR A 41 -7.94 9.17 -4.41
N ASP A 42 -7.51 10.41 -4.22
CA ASP A 42 -7.96 11.30 -3.15
C ASP A 42 -9.20 12.13 -3.52
N ASP A 43 -9.77 11.91 -4.72
CA ASP A 43 -10.92 12.67 -5.22
C ASP A 43 -12.29 12.18 -4.73
N ASN A 44 -12.30 11.29 -3.74
CA ASN A 44 -13.49 10.60 -3.21
C ASN A 44 -14.21 9.73 -4.25
N GLY A 45 -13.48 9.11 -5.18
CA GLY A 45 -14.02 8.15 -6.15
C GLY A 45 -14.77 8.82 -7.30
N LYS A 46 -14.46 10.07 -7.63
CA LYS A 46 -15.14 10.83 -8.70
C LYS A 46 -14.60 10.48 -10.08
N SER A 47 -13.31 10.23 -10.22
CA SER A 47 -12.63 9.99 -11.50
C SER A 47 -12.35 8.51 -11.78
N MET A 48 -12.67 7.61 -10.85
CA MET A 48 -12.34 6.19 -10.92
C MET A 48 -13.57 5.33 -10.72
N SER A 49 -13.67 4.24 -11.48
CA SER A 49 -14.69 3.23 -11.21
C SER A 49 -14.40 2.51 -9.88
N THR A 50 -15.45 1.94 -9.27
CA THR A 50 -15.31 1.08 -8.10
C THR A 50 -14.37 -0.09 -8.37
N GLU A 51 -14.43 -0.67 -9.56
CA GLU A 51 -13.56 -1.79 -9.97
C GLU A 51 -12.08 -1.38 -9.98
N THR A 52 -11.74 -0.25 -10.60
CA THR A 52 -10.37 0.29 -10.59
C THR A 52 -9.90 0.58 -9.16
N ARG A 53 -10.78 1.11 -8.31
CA ARG A 53 -10.43 1.38 -6.91
C ARG A 53 -10.14 0.11 -6.13
N LEU A 54 -10.96 -0.94 -6.29
CA LEU A 54 -10.74 -2.25 -5.69
C LEU A 54 -9.43 -2.87 -6.15
N LEU A 55 -9.10 -2.75 -7.44
CA LEU A 55 -7.84 -3.21 -7.99
C LEU A 55 -6.64 -2.48 -7.34
N ILE A 56 -6.71 -1.16 -7.23
CA ILE A 56 -5.66 -0.36 -6.55
C ILE A 56 -5.51 -0.79 -5.08
N GLU A 57 -6.61 -0.95 -4.35
CA GLU A 57 -6.59 -1.38 -2.95
C GLU A 57 -5.97 -2.77 -2.79
N LYS A 58 -6.23 -3.68 -3.74
CA LYS A 58 -5.59 -5.01 -3.80
C LYS A 58 -4.08 -4.89 -4.01
N GLU A 59 -3.64 -4.15 -5.03
CA GLU A 59 -2.23 -4.00 -5.37
C GLU A 59 -1.42 -3.35 -4.23
N VAL A 60 -1.99 -2.36 -3.55
CA VAL A 60 -1.36 -1.73 -2.37
C VAL A 60 -1.17 -2.74 -1.25
N ARG A 61 -2.18 -3.57 -0.95
CA ARG A 61 -2.09 -4.61 0.08
C ARG A 61 -1.00 -5.61 -0.25
N GLU A 62 -1.01 -6.16 -1.47
CA GLU A 62 -0.03 -7.16 -1.89
C GLU A 62 1.40 -6.61 -1.88
N LEU A 63 1.59 -5.34 -2.24
CA LEU A 63 2.90 -4.68 -2.18
C LEU A 63 3.43 -4.60 -0.75
N LEU A 64 2.58 -4.20 0.21
CA LEU A 64 2.95 -4.12 1.62
C LEU A 64 3.22 -5.50 2.23
N GLU A 65 2.40 -6.50 1.90
CA GLU A 65 2.62 -7.88 2.37
C GLU A 65 3.95 -8.44 1.87
N ARG A 66 4.28 -8.24 0.58
CA ARG A 66 5.59 -8.63 0.05
C ARG A 66 6.74 -7.91 0.76
N ALA A 67 6.61 -6.60 0.99
CA ALA A 67 7.64 -5.82 1.69
C ALA A 67 7.83 -6.31 3.13
N TYR A 68 6.75 -6.57 3.86
CA TYR A 68 6.78 -7.10 5.22
C TYR A 68 7.43 -8.48 5.26
N ASN A 69 7.04 -9.39 4.37
CA ASN A 69 7.62 -10.74 4.30
C ASN A 69 9.12 -10.68 3.99
N ASN A 70 9.55 -9.84 3.05
CA ASN A 70 10.96 -9.65 2.74
C ASN A 70 11.74 -9.11 3.95
N ALA A 71 11.20 -8.10 4.64
CA ALA A 71 11.83 -7.55 5.85
C ALA A 71 11.95 -8.62 6.94
N LYS A 72 10.89 -9.42 7.16
CA LYS A 72 10.90 -10.54 8.10
C LYS A 72 11.98 -11.55 7.73
N THR A 73 12.06 -11.96 6.46
CA THR A 73 13.11 -12.87 5.98
C THR A 73 14.51 -12.35 6.30
N ILE A 74 14.80 -11.08 6.00
CA ILE A 74 16.11 -10.45 6.29
C ILE A 74 16.43 -10.44 7.79
N LEU A 75 15.44 -10.21 8.64
CA LEU A 75 15.64 -10.17 10.10
C LEU A 75 15.77 -11.55 10.74
N THR A 76 15.25 -12.59 10.08
CA THR A 76 15.29 -13.99 10.57
C THR A 76 16.36 -14.83 9.88
N SER A 77 17.11 -14.26 8.95
CA SER A 77 18.22 -14.89 8.24
C SER A 77 19.56 -14.63 8.93
#